data_AF-A0A430S4I1-F1
#
_entry.id   AF-A0A430S4I1-F1
#
_cell.length_a   1.000
_cell.length_b   1.000
_cell.length_c   1.000
_cell.angle_alpha   90.00
_cell.angle_beta   90.00
_cell.angle_gamma   90.00
#
_symmetry.space_group_name_H-M   'P 1'
#
loop_
_entity.id
_entity.type
_entity.pdbx_description
1 polymer ?
#
loop_
_entity_poly.entity_id
_entity_poly.type
_entity_poly.pdbx_seq_one_letter_code
_entity_poly.pdbx_strand_id
1 'polypeptide(L)'
;MEKIFGKTEGLKKSELKRLSNLYRRRIPKEKVLTPELAQVLAGLSQEVGRPISLLLDREGRVVRVGVGDAKDLPIPEGAKGERRLSGFRLLHTHLAKGGLSRPDLSVLFLNRLDSLAALEVEDGRPTTLHLAFLSPPKALEEDWRILPPKPYFQYLEFDHKAEVEALEEELARQARVRELVDGSGERAILVGVDRGEGPEAEAYLSELAELTRTAGGVPVKKVLVFRPHLDPRYLVGLGKLEELKSLAYHENASTLIFGLELTPTQAREIEKATGLKVLDRTQLILDIFALHAKTPEAQTQVELAQLRYLLPRLVGKGKELSRLGG
;
A
#
# COMPACT_ATOMS: atom_id res chain seq x y z
N MET A 1 -3.45 27.72 -4.59
CA MET A 1 -2.21 27.41 -3.84
C MET A 1 -2.29 25.93 -3.53
N GLU A 2 -1.33 25.14 -4.00
CA GLU A 2 -1.38 23.68 -3.81
C GLU A 2 -1.28 23.33 -2.32
N LYS A 3 -1.98 22.26 -1.91
CA LYS A 3 -2.05 21.86 -0.51
C LYS A 3 -0.70 21.32 -0.05
N ILE A 4 -0.22 21.82 1.09
CA ILE A 4 0.94 21.24 1.80
C ILE A 4 0.41 20.28 2.87
N PHE A 5 1.03 19.10 2.97
CA PHE A 5 0.63 18.05 3.91
C PHE A 5 1.54 18.00 5.14
N GLY A 6 1.14 17.24 6.15
CA GLY A 6 1.92 17.04 7.38
C GLY A 6 1.85 18.21 8.36
N LYS A 7 2.93 18.42 9.11
CA LYS A 7 3.03 19.33 10.26
C LYS A 7 3.28 20.77 9.80
N THR A 8 2.24 21.43 9.30
CA THR A 8 2.32 22.81 8.76
C THR A 8 2.10 23.92 9.79
N GLU A 9 1.83 23.57 11.05
CA GLU A 9 1.56 24.52 12.12
C GLU A 9 2.80 25.37 12.44
N GLY A 10 2.62 26.69 12.51
CA GLY A 10 3.67 27.65 12.85
C GLY A 10 4.53 28.13 11.68
N LEU A 11 4.27 27.67 10.44
CA LEU A 11 5.05 28.07 9.28
C LEU A 11 4.73 29.49 8.80
N LYS A 12 5.77 30.25 8.42
CA LYS A 12 5.65 31.58 7.84
C LYS A 12 5.07 31.50 6.43
N LYS A 13 4.41 32.58 5.99
CA LYS A 13 3.90 32.70 4.61
C LYS A 13 5.01 32.53 3.55
N SER A 14 6.23 32.98 3.85
CA SER A 14 7.39 32.81 2.97
C SER A 14 7.80 31.34 2.82
N GLU A 15 7.82 30.59 3.91
CA GLU A 15 8.13 29.15 3.95
C GLU A 15 7.08 28.36 3.16
N LEU A 16 5.79 28.61 3.40
CA LEU A 16 4.69 27.98 2.67
C LEU A 16 4.75 28.25 1.16
N LYS A 17 5.10 29.48 0.75
CA LYS A 17 5.28 29.83 -0.67
C LYS A 17 6.43 29.05 -1.31
N ARG A 18 7.55 28.89 -0.58
CA ARG A 18 8.70 28.13 -1.10
C ARG A 18 8.41 26.63 -1.18
N LEU A 19 7.71 26.07 -0.19
CA LEU A 19 7.23 24.68 -0.24
C LEU A 19 6.28 24.46 -1.42
N SER A 20 5.35 25.38 -1.68
CA SER A 20 4.46 25.29 -2.86
C SER A 20 5.22 25.34 -4.19
N ASN A 21 6.38 26.01 -4.26
CA ASN A 21 7.19 26.01 -5.48
C ASN A 21 7.81 24.63 -5.79
N LEU A 22 7.87 23.71 -4.83
CA LEU A 22 8.39 22.36 -5.06
C LEU A 22 7.52 21.56 -6.04
N TYR A 23 6.21 21.80 -6.10
CA TYR A 23 5.31 21.19 -7.08
C TYR A 23 5.68 21.50 -8.53
N ARG A 24 6.36 22.63 -8.77
CA ARG A 24 6.82 23.03 -10.12
C ARG A 24 8.10 22.32 -10.54
N ARG A 25 8.75 21.60 -9.64
CA ARG A 25 9.97 20.86 -9.94
C ARG A 25 9.63 19.62 -10.75
N ARG A 26 10.52 19.31 -11.69
CA ARG A 26 10.52 18.03 -12.41
C ARG A 26 11.86 17.37 -12.23
N ILE A 27 11.82 16.08 -11.96
CA ILE A 27 13.00 15.24 -11.78
C ILE A 27 13.00 14.27 -12.96
N PRO A 28 14.11 14.06 -13.68
CA PRO A 28 14.16 13.03 -14.71
C PRO A 28 13.76 11.65 -14.16
N LYS A 29 13.08 10.84 -14.97
CA LYS A 29 12.56 9.53 -14.54
C LYS A 29 13.69 8.56 -14.18
N GLU A 30 14.86 8.73 -14.79
CA GLU A 30 16.07 7.94 -14.56
C GLU A 30 16.80 8.32 -13.27
N LYS A 31 16.48 9.47 -12.66
CA LYS A 31 17.23 10.04 -11.55
C LYS A 31 16.40 10.01 -10.27
N VAL A 32 17.00 9.63 -9.14
CA VAL A 32 16.34 9.67 -7.82
C VAL A 32 16.05 11.11 -7.39
N LEU A 33 17.03 12.00 -7.60
CA LEU A 33 16.96 13.43 -7.37
C LEU A 33 17.92 14.18 -8.30
N THR A 34 17.80 15.51 -8.38
CA THR A 34 18.79 16.37 -9.05
C THR A 34 19.65 17.13 -8.03
N PRO A 35 20.84 17.62 -8.42
CA PRO A 35 21.68 18.43 -7.53
C PRO A 35 20.95 19.65 -6.97
N GLU A 36 20.19 20.35 -7.82
CA GLU A 36 19.44 21.55 -7.45
C GLU A 36 18.33 21.20 -6.47
N LEU A 37 17.64 20.06 -6.67
CA LEU A 37 16.62 19.60 -5.75
C LEU A 37 17.22 19.24 -4.39
N ALA A 38 18.39 18.58 -4.36
CA ALA A 38 19.10 18.23 -3.13
C ALA A 38 19.37 19.48 -2.27
N GLN A 39 19.96 20.50 -2.89
CA GLN A 39 20.30 21.76 -2.23
C GLN A 39 19.05 22.51 -1.75
N VAL A 40 18.00 22.56 -2.59
CA VAL A 40 16.74 23.22 -2.24
C VAL A 40 16.05 22.52 -1.06
N LEU A 41 16.00 21.18 -1.07
CA LEU A 41 15.40 20.41 0.01
C LEU A 41 16.17 20.60 1.33
N ALA A 42 17.49 20.49 1.29
CA ALA A 42 18.35 20.66 2.47
C ALA A 42 18.23 22.07 3.09
N GLY A 43 18.28 23.11 2.25
CA GLY A 43 18.13 24.49 2.72
C GLY A 43 16.74 24.74 3.31
N LEU A 44 15.68 24.22 2.67
CA LEU A 44 14.31 24.38 3.17
C LEU A 44 14.07 23.61 4.47
N SER A 45 14.57 22.38 4.60
CA SER A 45 14.38 21.58 5.81
C SER A 45 15.08 22.22 7.01
N GLN A 46 16.25 22.83 6.79
CA GLN A 46 16.97 23.58 7.81
C GLN A 46 16.23 24.86 8.23
N GLU A 47 15.73 25.63 7.27
CA GLU A 47 14.97 26.86 7.54
C GLU A 47 13.68 26.59 8.29
N VAL A 48 12.96 25.53 7.89
CA VAL A 48 11.71 25.09 8.53
C VAL A 48 12.00 24.40 9.87
N GLY A 49 13.21 23.87 10.07
CA GLY A 49 13.58 23.05 11.23
C GLY A 49 12.82 21.72 11.30
N ARG A 50 12.29 21.24 10.18
CA ARG A 50 11.55 19.98 10.08
C ARG A 50 11.87 19.25 8.77
N PRO A 51 11.78 17.91 8.74
CA PRO A 51 11.83 17.13 7.52
C PRO A 51 10.85 17.63 6.45
N ILE A 52 11.24 17.53 5.19
CA ILE A 52 10.40 17.78 4.02
C ILE A 52 10.30 16.49 3.22
N SER A 53 9.07 16.12 2.86
CA SER A 53 8.76 14.94 2.07
C SER A 53 8.14 15.33 0.73
N LEU A 54 8.57 14.67 -0.34
CA LEU A 54 8.06 14.78 -1.69
C LEU A 54 7.58 13.41 -2.18
N LEU A 55 6.42 13.41 -2.83
CA LEU A 55 5.96 12.27 -3.60
C LEU A 55 6.05 12.61 -5.08
N LEU A 56 6.67 11.72 -5.86
CA LEU A 56 6.84 11.89 -7.29
C LEU A 56 6.17 10.75 -8.05
N ASP A 57 5.59 11.05 -9.20
CA ASP A 57 5.13 10.04 -10.16
C ASP A 57 6.26 9.57 -11.11
N ARG A 58 5.96 8.61 -11.99
CA ARG A 58 6.92 8.05 -12.97
C ARG A 58 7.36 9.05 -14.03
N GLU A 59 6.56 10.08 -14.29
CA GLU A 59 6.95 11.20 -15.16
C GLU A 59 7.86 12.21 -14.44
N GLY A 60 8.12 11.98 -13.16
CA GLY A 60 9.00 12.79 -12.33
C GLY A 60 8.40 14.11 -11.89
N ARG A 61 7.06 14.24 -11.96
CA ARG A 61 6.33 15.38 -11.41
C ARG A 61 6.17 15.20 -9.91
N VAL A 62 6.34 16.29 -9.17
CA VAL A 62 6.02 16.31 -7.74
C VAL A 62 4.51 16.35 -7.59
N VAL A 63 3.90 15.27 -7.10
CA VAL A 63 2.45 15.14 -6.93
C VAL A 63 1.98 15.52 -5.53
N ARG A 64 2.85 15.45 -4.52
CA ARG A 64 2.59 15.92 -3.15
C ARG A 64 3.84 16.47 -2.49
N VAL A 65 3.65 17.50 -1.67
CA VAL A 65 4.67 18.10 -0.81
C VAL A 65 4.18 18.09 0.63
N GLY A 66 5.01 17.62 1.56
CA GLY A 66 4.68 17.59 2.98
C GLY A 66 5.84 18.03 3.87
N VAL A 67 5.48 18.44 5.08
CA VAL A 67 6.40 18.75 6.17
C VAL A 67 6.27 17.65 7.23
N GLY A 68 7.33 16.88 7.41
CA GLY A 68 7.33 15.65 8.19
C GLY A 68 8.00 14.50 7.44
N ASP A 69 7.95 13.32 8.06
CA ASP A 69 8.59 12.10 7.54
C ASP A 69 7.68 11.39 6.53
N ALA A 70 8.12 10.24 6.02
CA ALA A 70 7.39 9.48 5.00
C ALA A 70 5.93 9.18 5.41
N LYS A 71 5.70 8.88 6.70
CA LYS A 71 4.36 8.59 7.25
C LYS A 71 3.39 9.77 7.25
N ASP A 72 3.92 11.00 7.24
CA ASP A 72 3.12 12.23 7.31
C ASP A 72 2.61 12.66 5.92
N LEU A 73 3.15 12.05 4.85
CA LEU A 73 2.75 12.31 3.48
C LEU A 73 1.73 11.26 3.02
N PRO A 74 0.44 11.61 2.87
CA PRO A 74 -0.53 10.65 2.38
C PRO A 74 -0.15 10.23 0.96
N ILE A 75 -0.30 8.95 0.62
CA ILE A 75 -0.08 8.44 -0.73
C ILE A 75 -1.43 8.37 -1.45
N PRO A 76 -1.56 8.82 -2.72
CA PRO A 76 -2.77 8.63 -3.49
C PRO A 76 -3.11 7.14 -3.62
N GLU A 77 -4.40 6.82 -3.72
CA GLU A 77 -4.83 5.48 -4.12
C GLU A 77 -4.46 5.28 -5.59
N GLY A 78 -3.45 4.44 -5.86
CA GLY A 78 -3.04 4.05 -7.20
C GLY A 78 -3.64 2.71 -7.63
N ALA A 79 -3.37 2.29 -8.86
CA ALA A 79 -3.69 0.95 -9.35
C ALA A 79 -2.86 -0.08 -8.58
N LYS A 80 -3.37 -0.54 -7.43
CA LYS A 80 -2.80 -1.61 -6.61
C LYS A 80 -3.00 -2.95 -7.31
N GLY A 81 -2.30 -3.16 -8.43
CA GLY A 81 -2.27 -4.45 -9.11
C GLY A 81 -1.28 -5.37 -8.40
N GLU A 82 -1.63 -6.66 -8.28
CA GLU A 82 -0.73 -7.70 -7.74
C GLU A 82 0.68 -7.68 -8.39
N ARG A 83 0.73 -7.30 -9.67
CA ARG A 83 1.89 -7.44 -10.55
C ARG A 83 2.73 -6.18 -10.72
N ARG A 84 2.34 -5.05 -10.12
CA ARG A 84 3.00 -3.76 -10.37
C ARG A 84 3.30 -3.00 -9.08
N LEU A 85 4.22 -2.06 -9.19
CA LEU A 85 4.47 -1.07 -8.15
C LEU A 85 3.46 0.08 -8.31
N SER A 86 3.33 0.90 -7.28
CA SER A 86 2.31 1.97 -7.24
C SER A 86 2.52 3.09 -8.25
N GLY A 87 3.71 3.19 -8.85
CA GLY A 87 4.07 4.29 -9.75
C GLY A 87 4.51 5.55 -9.02
N PHE A 88 4.69 5.47 -7.70
CA PHE A 88 5.13 6.58 -6.89
C PHE A 88 6.46 6.28 -6.21
N ARG A 89 7.34 7.28 -6.18
CA ARG A 89 8.55 7.27 -5.36
C ARG A 89 8.51 8.40 -4.33
N LEU A 90 8.96 8.11 -3.12
CA LEU A 90 8.99 9.07 -2.01
C LEU A 90 10.43 9.50 -1.74
N LEU A 91 10.65 10.82 -1.67
CA LEU A 91 11.92 11.42 -1.28
C LEU A 91 11.69 12.32 -0.07
N HIS A 92 12.40 12.10 1.02
CA HIS A 92 12.32 12.98 2.20
C HIS A 92 13.69 13.34 2.76
N THR A 93 13.75 14.38 3.59
CA THR A 93 14.99 14.82 4.24
C THR A 93 15.05 14.36 5.70
N HIS A 94 16.23 13.96 6.18
CA HIS A 94 16.50 13.73 7.61
C HIS A 94 17.43 14.81 8.16
N LEU A 95 17.03 15.43 9.27
CA LEU A 95 17.87 16.39 10.01
C LEU A 95 18.82 15.70 11.01
N ALA A 96 18.68 14.39 11.20
CA ALA A 96 19.53 13.57 12.04
C ALA A 96 20.16 12.44 11.20
N LYS A 97 21.33 11.97 11.63
CA LYS A 97 21.99 10.78 11.06
C LYS A 97 21.22 9.53 11.50
N GLY A 98 21.14 8.52 10.64
CA GLY A 98 20.50 7.25 11.03
C GLY A 98 19.82 6.45 9.92
N GLY A 99 19.91 6.90 8.67
CA GLY A 99 19.34 6.17 7.54
C GLY A 99 17.82 6.05 7.56
N LEU A 100 17.31 4.99 6.91
CA LEU A 100 15.88 4.72 6.81
C LEU A 100 15.35 4.04 8.07
N SER A 101 14.33 4.64 8.68
CA SER A 101 13.70 4.08 9.87
C SER A 101 12.72 2.97 9.49
N ARG A 102 12.40 2.08 10.44
CA ARG A 102 11.37 1.04 10.22
C ARG A 102 10.01 1.63 9.77
N PRO A 103 9.52 2.75 10.36
CA PRO A 103 8.35 3.44 9.81
C PRO A 103 8.45 3.84 8.35
N ASP A 104 9.61 4.31 7.87
CA ASP A 104 9.81 4.66 6.45
C ASP A 104 9.70 3.42 5.56
N LEU A 105 10.37 2.35 5.96
CA LEU A 105 10.36 1.07 5.25
C LEU A 105 8.95 0.45 5.22
N SER A 106 8.18 0.61 6.31
CA SER A 106 6.75 0.29 6.32
C SER A 106 5.97 1.13 5.29
N VAL A 107 6.22 2.44 5.15
CA VAL A 107 5.55 3.24 4.11
C VAL A 107 5.89 2.74 2.70
N LEU A 108 7.16 2.45 2.43
CA LEU A 108 7.63 1.85 1.17
C LEU A 108 6.85 0.57 0.86
N PHE A 109 6.83 -0.35 1.83
CA PHE A 109 6.20 -1.66 1.68
C PHE A 109 4.68 -1.58 1.55
N LEU A 110 4.03 -0.92 2.50
CA LEU A 110 2.58 -0.85 2.58
C LEU A 110 1.99 -0.14 1.34
N ASN A 111 2.71 0.80 0.74
CA ASN A 111 2.21 1.50 -0.44
C ASN A 111 2.75 0.92 -1.75
N ARG A 112 3.57 -0.15 -1.70
CA ARG A 112 4.30 -0.71 -2.84
C ARG A 112 4.96 0.41 -3.67
N LEU A 113 5.69 1.32 -3.00
CA LEU A 113 6.35 2.42 -3.68
C LEU A 113 7.41 1.88 -4.65
N ASP A 114 7.61 2.59 -5.75
CA ASP A 114 8.67 2.31 -6.72
C ASP A 114 10.04 2.40 -6.02
N SER A 115 10.20 3.36 -5.10
CA SER A 115 11.34 3.45 -4.18
C SER A 115 11.07 4.44 -3.04
N LEU A 116 11.90 4.40 -2.00
CA LEU A 116 11.94 5.41 -0.93
C LEU A 116 13.37 5.89 -0.71
N ALA A 117 13.57 7.21 -0.69
CA ALA A 117 14.88 7.83 -0.55
C ALA A 117 14.90 8.85 0.60
N ALA A 118 15.88 8.77 1.50
CA ALA A 118 16.12 9.75 2.56
C ALA A 118 17.43 10.50 2.35
N LEU A 119 17.35 11.83 2.31
CA LEU A 119 18.47 12.73 2.17
C LEU A 119 18.86 13.30 3.53
N GLU A 120 20.03 12.92 4.05
CA GLU A 120 20.58 13.53 5.25
C GLU A 120 20.99 14.98 4.98
N VAL A 121 20.70 15.84 5.95
CA VAL A 121 20.95 17.28 5.89
C VAL A 121 21.76 17.69 7.11
N GLU A 122 22.90 18.35 6.87
CA GLU A 122 23.79 18.88 7.89
C GLU A 122 24.08 20.36 7.54
N ASP A 123 23.79 21.27 8.46
CA ASP A 123 23.94 22.72 8.26
C ASP A 123 23.29 23.26 6.97
N GLY A 124 22.09 22.73 6.63
CA GLY A 124 21.36 23.10 5.43
C GLY A 124 21.98 22.59 4.11
N ARG A 125 22.93 21.66 4.18
CA ARG A 125 23.57 21.03 3.02
C ARG A 125 23.22 19.54 2.94
N PRO A 126 22.99 19.01 1.73
CA PRO A 126 22.77 17.59 1.53
C PRO A 126 24.08 16.80 1.72
N THR A 127 24.03 15.69 2.46
CA THR A 127 25.20 14.84 2.74
C THR A 127 25.02 13.45 2.15
N THR A 128 24.43 12.52 2.90
CA THR A 128 24.24 11.12 2.52
C THR A 128 22.85 10.91 1.95
N LEU A 129 22.73 10.08 0.92
CA LEU A 129 21.45 9.57 0.45
C LEU A 129 21.33 8.09 0.83
N HIS A 130 20.19 7.76 1.44
CA HIS A 130 19.76 6.40 1.71
C HIS A 130 18.65 6.07 0.73
N LEU A 131 18.71 4.88 0.11
CA LEU A 131 17.75 4.49 -0.92
C LEU A 131 17.31 3.05 -0.70
N ALA A 132 16.01 2.81 -0.75
CA ALA A 132 15.42 1.49 -0.62
C ALA A 132 14.39 1.20 -1.71
N PHE A 133 14.31 -0.08 -2.05
CA PHE A 133 13.35 -0.68 -2.97
C PHE A 133 12.60 -1.81 -2.27
N LEU A 134 11.46 -2.24 -2.80
CA LEU A 134 10.86 -3.49 -2.35
C LEU A 134 11.77 -4.67 -2.69
N SER A 135 11.74 -5.67 -1.83
CA SER A 135 12.39 -6.93 -2.12
C SER A 135 11.43 -7.82 -2.91
N PRO A 136 11.88 -8.54 -3.93
CA PRO A 136 11.05 -9.57 -4.54
C PRO A 136 10.64 -10.61 -3.48
N PRO A 137 9.41 -11.18 -3.55
CA PRO A 137 8.85 -12.13 -2.57
C PRO A 137 9.70 -13.33 -2.14
N LYS A 138 10.80 -13.64 -2.85
CA LYS A 138 11.72 -14.76 -2.58
C LYS A 138 13.02 -14.37 -1.87
N ALA A 139 13.25 -13.08 -1.61
CA ALA A 139 14.44 -12.63 -0.91
C ALA A 139 14.39 -13.02 0.57
N LEU A 140 15.54 -13.34 1.15
CA LEU A 140 15.70 -13.72 2.55
C LEU A 140 15.25 -12.57 3.49
N GLU A 141 14.42 -12.95 4.47
CA GLU A 141 13.99 -12.27 5.71
C GLU A 141 13.36 -10.87 5.64
N GLU A 142 13.68 -10.00 4.68
CA GLU A 142 13.17 -8.61 4.64
C GLU A 142 12.32 -8.28 3.40
N ASP A 143 11.23 -7.55 3.65
CA ASP A 143 10.25 -7.03 2.67
C ASP A 143 10.86 -5.98 1.69
N TRP A 144 12.06 -5.48 1.97
CA TRP A 144 12.74 -4.41 1.25
C TRP A 144 14.24 -4.69 1.08
N ARG A 145 14.85 -3.98 0.13
CA ARG A 145 16.30 -3.95 -0.11
C ARG A 145 16.81 -2.53 0.06
N ILE A 146 17.68 -2.31 1.05
CA ILE A 146 18.35 -1.03 1.27
C ILE A 146 19.69 -1.05 0.52
N LEU A 147 19.92 -0.06 -0.34
CA LEU A 147 21.20 0.10 -1.02
C LEU A 147 22.25 0.73 -0.07
N PRO A 148 23.55 0.46 -0.26
CA PRO A 148 24.59 1.01 0.60
C PRO A 148 24.52 2.54 0.69
N PRO A 149 24.53 3.13 1.89
CA PRO A 149 24.48 4.58 2.04
C PRO A 149 25.73 5.22 1.42
N LYS A 150 25.53 6.26 0.62
CA LYS A 150 26.62 6.99 -0.06
C LYS A 150 26.33 8.49 -0.06
N PRO A 151 27.36 9.34 -0.20
CA PRO A 151 27.14 10.75 -0.47
C PRO A 151 26.18 10.95 -1.64
N TYR A 152 25.23 11.89 -1.51
CA TYR A 152 24.10 12.03 -2.45
C TYR A 152 24.54 12.19 -3.91
N PHE A 153 25.68 12.84 -4.13
CA PHE A 153 26.23 13.08 -5.47
C PHE A 153 26.60 11.78 -6.20
N GLN A 154 26.92 10.70 -5.48
CA GLN A 154 27.22 9.40 -6.10
C GLN A 154 25.95 8.71 -6.63
N TYR A 155 24.78 9.05 -6.08
CA TYR A 155 23.49 8.56 -6.57
C TYR A 155 22.94 9.39 -7.73
N LEU A 156 23.62 10.47 -8.15
CA LEU A 156 23.20 11.26 -9.31
C LEU A 156 23.35 10.48 -10.61
N GLU A 157 24.29 9.53 -10.70
CA GLU A 157 24.46 8.68 -11.90
C GLU A 157 23.75 7.32 -11.79
N PHE A 158 23.04 7.08 -10.69
CA PHE A 158 22.26 5.87 -10.52
C PHE A 158 21.03 5.89 -11.44
N ASP A 159 20.86 4.83 -12.24
CA ASP A 159 19.69 4.65 -13.11
C ASP A 159 18.51 4.08 -12.31
N HIS A 160 17.73 5.00 -11.74
CA HIS A 160 16.53 4.67 -10.97
C HIS A 160 15.49 3.93 -11.82
N LYS A 161 15.36 4.31 -13.08
CA LYS A 161 14.35 3.74 -13.98
C LYS A 161 14.65 2.26 -14.26
N ALA A 162 15.91 1.94 -14.56
CA ALA A 162 16.33 0.57 -14.82
C ALA A 162 16.08 -0.36 -13.61
N GLU A 163 16.34 0.12 -12.40
CA GLU A 163 16.13 -0.67 -11.17
C GLU A 163 14.64 -0.92 -10.89
N VAL A 164 13.77 0.07 -11.11
CA VAL A 164 12.32 -0.11 -11.01
C VAL A 164 11.80 -1.08 -12.06
N GLU A 165 12.25 -0.96 -13.31
CA GLU A 165 11.85 -1.84 -14.41
C GLU A 165 12.27 -3.29 -14.17
N ALA A 166 13.49 -3.52 -13.69
CA ALA A 166 13.96 -4.85 -13.31
C ALA A 166 13.14 -5.47 -12.17
N LEU A 167 12.77 -4.68 -11.16
CA LEU A 167 11.92 -5.13 -10.05
C LEU A 167 10.52 -5.50 -10.55
N GLU A 168 9.89 -4.67 -11.41
CA GLU A 168 8.59 -4.98 -11.98
C GLU A 168 8.62 -6.23 -12.87
N GLU A 169 9.69 -6.42 -13.65
CA GLU A 169 9.86 -7.63 -14.46
C GLU A 169 9.93 -8.89 -13.60
N GLU A 170 10.70 -8.85 -12.50
CA GLU A 170 10.79 -9.96 -11.56
C GLU A 170 9.45 -10.26 -10.88
N LEU A 171 8.74 -9.23 -10.42
CA LEU A 171 7.40 -9.37 -9.84
C LEU A 171 6.41 -9.99 -10.85
N ALA A 172 6.42 -9.52 -12.09
CA ALA A 172 5.57 -10.03 -13.14
C ALA A 172 5.92 -11.48 -13.53
N ARG A 173 7.21 -11.82 -13.57
CA ARG A 173 7.69 -13.19 -13.83
C ARG A 173 7.18 -14.16 -12.76
N GLN A 174 7.29 -13.80 -11.49
CA GLN A 174 6.81 -14.63 -10.38
C GLN A 174 5.28 -14.78 -10.39
N ALA A 175 4.55 -13.70 -10.68
CA ALA A 175 3.10 -13.76 -10.82
C ALA A 175 2.67 -14.73 -11.93
N ARG A 176 3.35 -14.73 -13.09
CA ARG A 176 3.08 -15.69 -14.18
C ARG A 176 3.34 -17.14 -13.78
N VAL A 177 4.45 -17.40 -13.07
CA VAL A 177 4.77 -18.75 -12.57
C VAL A 177 3.67 -19.26 -11.65
N ARG A 178 3.17 -18.41 -10.75
CA ARG A 178 2.08 -18.76 -9.83
C ARG A 178 0.76 -19.00 -10.54
N GLU A 179 0.43 -18.18 -11.53
CA GLU A 179 -0.77 -18.36 -12.37
C GLU A 179 -0.75 -19.70 -13.13
N LEU A 180 0.43 -20.14 -13.59
CA LEU A 180 0.58 -21.46 -14.22
C LEU A 180 0.39 -22.63 -13.25
N VAL A 181 0.81 -22.48 -11.99
CA VAL A 181 0.72 -23.55 -10.97
C VAL A 181 -0.69 -23.63 -10.39
N ASP A 182 -1.29 -22.49 -10.05
CA ASP A 182 -2.52 -22.41 -9.28
C ASP A 182 -3.76 -22.06 -10.11
N GLY A 183 -3.58 -21.77 -11.41
CA GLY A 183 -4.63 -21.30 -12.32
C GLY A 183 -4.83 -19.79 -12.29
N SER A 184 -5.75 -19.30 -13.14
CA SER A 184 -6.07 -17.86 -13.28
C SER A 184 -7.06 -17.33 -12.25
N GLY A 185 -7.39 -18.12 -11.22
CA GLY A 185 -8.33 -17.74 -10.17
C GLY A 185 -7.75 -16.67 -9.25
N GLU A 186 -8.63 -15.88 -8.63
CA GLU A 186 -8.22 -14.81 -7.71
C GLU A 186 -7.54 -15.39 -6.46
N ARG A 187 -6.29 -15.01 -6.21
CA ARG A 187 -5.49 -15.54 -5.09
C ARG A 187 -5.89 -14.86 -3.79
N ALA A 188 -6.25 -15.67 -2.81
CA ALA A 188 -6.82 -15.20 -1.56
C ALA A 188 -6.11 -15.77 -0.33
N ILE A 189 -5.89 -14.92 0.66
CA ILE A 189 -5.55 -15.33 2.03
C ILE A 189 -6.84 -15.43 2.82
N LEU A 190 -7.04 -16.57 3.47
CA LEU A 190 -8.18 -16.84 4.32
C LEU A 190 -7.86 -16.46 5.75
N VAL A 191 -8.72 -15.67 6.38
CA VAL A 191 -8.54 -15.16 7.73
C VAL A 191 -9.66 -15.69 8.62
N GLY A 192 -9.30 -16.61 9.52
CA GLY A 192 -10.17 -17.10 10.59
C GLY A 192 -9.86 -16.39 11.91
N VAL A 193 -10.87 -16.26 12.76
CA VAL A 193 -10.69 -15.77 14.13
C VAL A 193 -11.17 -16.85 15.09
N ASP A 194 -10.30 -17.25 16.01
CA ASP A 194 -10.58 -18.16 17.09
C ASP A 194 -10.80 -17.36 18.38
N ARG A 195 -12.00 -17.42 18.95
CA ARG A 195 -12.39 -16.76 20.21
C ARG A 195 -12.36 -17.71 21.40
N GLY A 196 -11.77 -18.89 21.25
CA GLY A 196 -11.74 -19.96 22.25
C GLY A 196 -12.39 -21.25 21.77
N GLU A 197 -12.78 -21.33 20.50
CA GLU A 197 -13.34 -22.53 19.89
C GLU A 197 -12.25 -23.55 19.51
N GLY A 198 -10.99 -23.14 19.28
CA GLY A 198 -9.89 -24.08 19.04
C GLY A 198 -10.07 -24.91 17.76
N PRO A 199 -10.13 -26.27 17.82
CA PRO A 199 -10.22 -27.14 16.65
C PRO A 199 -11.40 -26.82 15.72
N GLU A 200 -12.54 -26.39 16.29
CA GLU A 200 -13.70 -25.99 15.52
C GLU A 200 -13.39 -24.78 14.62
N ALA A 201 -12.60 -23.81 15.09
CA ALA A 201 -12.21 -22.65 14.29
C ALA A 201 -11.30 -23.04 13.11
N GLU A 202 -10.43 -24.03 13.28
CA GLU A 202 -9.62 -24.61 12.19
C GLU A 202 -10.49 -25.33 11.15
N ALA A 203 -11.51 -26.06 11.60
CA ALA A 203 -12.47 -26.72 10.73
C ALA A 203 -13.27 -25.69 9.90
N TYR A 204 -13.76 -24.62 10.51
CA TYR A 204 -14.43 -23.52 9.81
C TYR A 204 -13.52 -22.83 8.79
N LEU A 205 -12.24 -22.62 9.13
CA LEU A 205 -11.28 -22.04 8.19
C LEU A 205 -10.96 -22.99 7.03
N SER A 206 -11.04 -24.29 7.26
CA SER A 206 -10.90 -25.29 6.20
C SER A 206 -12.11 -25.34 5.28
N GLU A 207 -13.32 -25.27 5.83
CA GLU A 207 -14.56 -25.11 5.06
C GLU A 207 -14.52 -23.84 4.19
N LEU A 208 -14.07 -22.71 4.74
CA LEU A 208 -13.93 -21.45 3.99
C LEU A 208 -13.01 -21.59 2.77
N ALA A 209 -12.00 -22.45 2.86
CA ALA A 209 -11.12 -22.74 1.73
C ALA A 209 -11.85 -23.47 0.60
N GLU A 210 -12.70 -24.44 0.94
CA GLU A 210 -13.51 -25.16 -0.04
C GLU A 210 -14.56 -24.24 -0.68
N LEU A 211 -15.19 -23.35 0.10
CA LEU A 211 -16.08 -22.32 -0.43
C LEU A 211 -15.33 -21.39 -1.41
N THR A 212 -14.12 -20.97 -1.05
CA THR A 212 -13.29 -20.13 -1.91
C THR A 212 -12.98 -20.81 -3.24
N ARG A 213 -12.62 -22.10 -3.22
CA ARG A 213 -12.40 -22.88 -4.45
C ARG A 213 -13.67 -23.00 -5.28
N THR A 214 -14.81 -23.23 -4.63
CA THR A 214 -16.12 -23.32 -5.28
C THR A 214 -16.50 -22.01 -5.98
N ALA A 215 -16.08 -20.87 -5.41
CA ALA A 215 -16.25 -19.54 -6.01
C ALA A 215 -15.26 -19.24 -7.15
N GLY A 216 -14.36 -20.18 -7.50
CA GLY A 216 -13.31 -19.98 -8.51
C GLY A 216 -12.06 -19.25 -8.00
N GLY A 217 -11.95 -19.03 -6.69
CA GLY A 217 -10.77 -18.45 -6.05
C GLY A 217 -9.69 -19.48 -5.72
N VAL A 218 -8.46 -19.00 -5.52
CA VAL A 218 -7.30 -19.81 -5.14
C VAL A 218 -6.90 -19.47 -3.69
N PRO A 219 -7.22 -20.31 -2.70
CA PRO A 219 -6.79 -20.09 -1.32
C PRO A 219 -5.30 -20.43 -1.18
N VAL A 220 -4.45 -19.42 -1.06
CA VAL A 220 -2.98 -19.57 -1.03
C VAL A 220 -2.43 -19.73 0.38
N LYS A 221 -3.15 -19.18 1.38
CA LYS A 221 -2.77 -19.30 2.79
C LYS A 221 -4.00 -19.25 3.69
N LYS A 222 -3.96 -20.01 4.79
CA LYS A 222 -4.93 -19.95 5.88
C LYS A 222 -4.25 -19.33 7.09
N VAL A 223 -4.86 -18.31 7.67
CA VAL A 223 -4.36 -17.62 8.87
C VAL A 223 -5.45 -17.66 9.93
N LEU A 224 -5.19 -18.40 11.00
CA LEU A 224 -6.06 -18.41 12.18
C LEU A 224 -5.49 -17.44 13.22
N VAL A 225 -6.32 -16.54 13.72
CA VAL A 225 -5.93 -15.54 14.72
C VAL A 225 -6.69 -15.81 16.01
N PHE A 226 -5.98 -16.20 17.07
CA PHE A 226 -6.59 -16.29 18.39
C PHE A 226 -6.85 -14.89 18.96
N ARG A 227 -8.12 -14.60 19.23
CA ARG A 227 -8.59 -13.32 19.75
C ARG A 227 -9.96 -13.47 20.44
N PRO A 228 -9.98 -13.57 21.78
CA PRO A 228 -11.23 -13.65 22.56
C PRO A 228 -12.15 -12.44 22.37
N HIS A 229 -11.56 -11.24 22.23
CA HIS A 229 -12.30 -9.99 22.01
C HIS A 229 -11.88 -9.33 20.70
N LEU A 230 -12.84 -9.17 19.79
CA LEU A 230 -12.59 -8.56 18.49
C LEU A 230 -12.25 -7.07 18.61
N ASP A 231 -11.34 -6.62 17.76
CA ASP A 231 -11.20 -5.20 17.49
C ASP A 231 -12.45 -4.71 16.73
N PRO A 232 -13.19 -3.71 17.23
CA PRO A 232 -14.43 -3.26 16.60
C PRO A 232 -14.21 -2.66 15.20
N ARG A 233 -13.01 -2.15 14.91
CA ARG A 233 -12.65 -1.54 13.62
C ARG A 233 -12.01 -2.53 12.65
N TYR A 234 -11.21 -3.48 13.13
CA TYR A 234 -10.35 -4.31 12.28
C TYR A 234 -10.52 -5.83 12.47
N LEU A 235 -11.36 -6.28 13.41
CA LEU A 235 -11.44 -7.66 13.93
C LEU A 235 -10.12 -8.17 14.53
N VAL A 236 -9.12 -8.42 13.68
CA VAL A 236 -7.79 -8.96 14.01
C VAL A 236 -6.80 -7.88 14.45
N GLY A 237 -7.18 -6.60 14.37
CA GLY A 237 -6.37 -5.46 14.82
C GLY A 237 -5.32 -5.02 13.80
N LEU A 238 -4.85 -3.78 13.93
CA LEU A 238 -4.01 -3.13 12.93
C LEU A 238 -2.69 -3.86 12.67
N GLY A 239 -1.96 -4.26 13.73
CA GLY A 239 -0.67 -4.96 13.56
C GLY A 239 -0.81 -6.27 12.78
N LYS A 240 -1.90 -7.03 13.02
CA LYS A 240 -2.15 -8.26 12.28
C LYS A 240 -2.53 -8.00 10.82
N LEU A 241 -3.20 -6.88 10.52
CA LEU A 241 -3.46 -6.46 9.14
C LEU A 241 -2.17 -6.12 8.38
N GLU A 242 -1.19 -5.52 9.05
CA GLU A 242 0.13 -5.24 8.46
C GLU A 242 0.86 -6.56 8.13
N GLU A 243 0.84 -7.53 9.04
CA GLU A 243 1.37 -8.88 8.79
C GLU A 243 0.66 -9.58 7.63
N LEU A 244 -0.69 -9.53 7.59
CA LEU A 244 -1.49 -10.14 6.53
C LEU A 244 -1.19 -9.52 5.16
N LYS A 245 -0.92 -8.21 5.12
CA LYS A 245 -0.51 -7.53 3.90
C LYS A 245 0.89 -7.94 3.46
N SER A 246 1.81 -8.12 4.41
CA SER A 246 3.14 -8.65 4.07
C SER A 246 3.05 -10.05 3.50
N LEU A 247 2.28 -10.91 4.15
CA LEU A 247 1.98 -12.24 3.65
C LEU A 247 1.29 -12.20 2.28
N ALA A 248 0.35 -11.29 2.04
CA ALA A 248 -0.31 -11.13 0.75
C ALA A 248 0.66 -10.72 -0.35
N TYR A 249 1.59 -9.83 -0.07
CA TYR A 249 2.66 -9.47 -0.99
C TYR A 249 3.53 -10.70 -1.31
N HIS A 250 3.97 -11.42 -0.28
CA HIS A 250 4.80 -12.60 -0.46
C HIS A 250 4.09 -13.72 -1.23
N GLU A 251 2.81 -13.94 -0.98
CA GLU A 251 2.01 -14.98 -1.64
C GLU A 251 1.39 -14.52 -2.97
N ASN A 252 1.60 -13.25 -3.34
CA ASN A 252 0.97 -12.58 -4.47
C ASN A 252 -0.57 -12.78 -4.45
N ALA A 253 -1.18 -12.46 -3.32
CA ALA A 253 -2.62 -12.44 -3.12
C ALA A 253 -3.14 -11.01 -3.19
N SER A 254 -4.22 -10.77 -3.93
CA SER A 254 -4.96 -9.49 -3.96
C SER A 254 -6.10 -9.43 -2.97
N THR A 255 -6.53 -10.58 -2.45
CA THR A 255 -7.78 -10.68 -1.69
C THR A 255 -7.56 -11.26 -0.31
N LEU A 256 -8.19 -10.63 0.68
CA LEU A 256 -8.38 -11.20 2.01
C LEU A 256 -9.83 -11.66 2.14
N ILE A 257 -10.04 -12.92 2.54
CA ILE A 257 -11.37 -13.47 2.79
C ILE A 257 -11.50 -13.75 4.28
N PHE A 258 -12.36 -12.99 4.96
CA PHE A 258 -12.64 -13.18 6.37
C PHE A 258 -13.76 -14.22 6.55
N GLY A 259 -13.53 -15.19 7.44
CA GLY A 259 -14.54 -16.21 7.76
C GLY A 259 -15.74 -15.70 8.56
N LEU A 260 -15.63 -14.49 9.11
CA LEU A 260 -16.71 -13.79 9.81
C LEU A 260 -17.30 -12.69 8.93
N GLU A 261 -18.58 -12.39 9.11
CA GLU A 261 -19.23 -11.24 8.48
C GLU A 261 -18.61 -9.92 8.96
N LEU A 262 -18.37 -9.01 8.03
CA LEU A 262 -17.81 -7.69 8.31
C LEU A 262 -18.91 -6.64 8.27
N THR A 263 -18.85 -5.65 9.13
CA THR A 263 -19.66 -4.44 8.92
C THR A 263 -19.14 -3.64 7.70
N PRO A 264 -19.95 -2.76 7.07
CA PRO A 264 -19.49 -1.85 6.02
C PRO A 264 -18.27 -1.03 6.41
N THR A 265 -18.26 -0.51 7.64
CA THR A 265 -17.13 0.25 8.18
C THR A 265 -15.88 -0.60 8.35
N GLN A 266 -16.00 -1.81 8.92
CA GLN A 266 -14.85 -2.70 9.08
C GLN A 266 -14.21 -3.06 7.74
N ALA A 267 -15.01 -3.48 6.75
CA ALA A 267 -14.48 -3.82 5.43
C ALA A 267 -13.73 -2.64 4.82
N ARG A 268 -14.31 -1.43 4.83
CA ARG A 268 -13.64 -0.22 4.30
C ARG A 268 -12.34 0.10 5.03
N GLU A 269 -12.33 0.01 6.36
CA GLU A 269 -11.14 0.34 7.15
C GLU A 269 -10.03 -0.72 6.95
N ILE A 270 -10.41 -2.00 6.80
CA ILE A 270 -9.47 -3.06 6.44
C ILE A 270 -8.93 -2.84 5.02
N GLU A 271 -9.78 -2.60 4.02
CA GLU A 271 -9.36 -2.30 2.63
C GLU A 271 -8.43 -1.09 2.58
N LYS A 272 -8.71 -0.05 3.37
CA LYS A 272 -7.86 1.15 3.44
C LYS A 272 -6.50 0.84 4.06
N ALA A 273 -6.46 0.07 5.15
CA ALA A 273 -5.22 -0.29 5.82
C ALA A 273 -4.37 -1.26 4.98
N THR A 274 -5.01 -2.28 4.39
CA THR A 274 -4.32 -3.33 3.66
C THR A 274 -4.06 -2.95 2.21
N GLY A 275 -4.92 -2.13 1.60
CA GLY A 275 -4.91 -1.87 0.17
C GLY A 275 -5.28 -3.08 -0.69
N LEU A 276 -5.80 -4.14 -0.07
CA LEU A 276 -6.24 -5.37 -0.71
C LEU A 276 -7.76 -5.37 -0.83
N LYS A 277 -8.29 -6.15 -1.77
CA LYS A 277 -9.72 -6.45 -1.82
C LYS A 277 -10.09 -7.25 -0.58
N VAL A 278 -11.21 -6.90 0.05
CA VAL A 278 -11.68 -7.61 1.26
C VAL A 278 -13.05 -8.21 0.98
N LEU A 279 -13.15 -9.52 1.16
CA LEU A 279 -14.41 -10.25 1.15
C LEU A 279 -14.68 -10.79 2.56
N ASP A 280 -15.96 -10.95 2.87
CA ASP A 280 -16.40 -11.71 4.01
C ASP A 280 -17.17 -12.96 3.56
N ARG A 281 -17.55 -13.79 4.54
CA ARG A 281 -18.28 -15.03 4.28
C ARG A 281 -19.60 -14.80 3.54
N THR A 282 -20.34 -13.74 3.86
CA THR A 282 -21.62 -13.44 3.21
C THR A 282 -21.42 -13.13 1.73
N GLN A 283 -20.46 -12.26 1.38
CA GLN A 283 -20.16 -11.95 -0.01
C GLN A 283 -19.71 -13.19 -0.79
N LEU A 284 -18.84 -14.03 -0.20
CA LEU A 284 -18.37 -15.26 -0.84
C LEU A 284 -19.54 -16.21 -1.17
N ILE A 285 -20.49 -16.38 -0.24
CA ILE A 285 -21.67 -17.22 -0.47
C ILE A 285 -22.54 -16.65 -1.59
N LEU A 286 -22.75 -15.32 -1.62
CA LEU A 286 -23.50 -14.67 -2.71
C LEU A 286 -22.81 -14.86 -4.07
N ASP A 287 -21.48 -14.82 -4.13
CA ASP A 287 -20.72 -15.06 -5.35
C ASP A 287 -20.87 -16.52 -5.84
N ILE A 288 -20.86 -17.49 -4.92
CA ILE A 288 -21.14 -18.89 -5.23
C ILE A 288 -22.56 -19.05 -5.79
N PHE A 289 -23.56 -18.41 -5.18
CA PHE A 289 -24.93 -18.47 -5.69
C PHE A 289 -25.06 -17.83 -7.08
N ALA A 290 -24.35 -16.72 -7.33
CA ALA A 290 -24.34 -16.08 -8.65
C ALA A 290 -23.77 -17.02 -9.72
N LEU A 291 -22.72 -17.77 -9.41
CA LEU A 291 -22.13 -18.77 -10.33
C LEU A 291 -23.10 -19.93 -10.65
N HIS A 292 -23.99 -20.28 -9.73
CA HIS A 292 -24.89 -21.42 -9.87
C HIS A 292 -26.31 -21.05 -10.31
N ALA A 293 -26.68 -19.76 -10.32
CA ALA A 293 -28.01 -19.28 -10.69
C ALA A 293 -28.25 -19.38 -12.22
N LYS A 294 -28.93 -20.46 -12.64
CA LYS A 294 -29.20 -20.75 -14.07
C LYS A 294 -30.55 -20.24 -14.59
N THR A 295 -31.53 -20.04 -13.72
CA THR A 295 -32.87 -19.59 -14.12
C THR A 295 -33.02 -18.08 -13.96
N PRO A 296 -33.86 -17.40 -14.75
CA PRO A 296 -34.07 -15.96 -14.62
C PRO A 296 -34.55 -15.52 -13.23
N GLU A 297 -35.42 -16.33 -12.60
CA GLU A 297 -35.91 -16.07 -11.24
C GLU A 297 -34.79 -16.18 -10.20
N ALA A 298 -33.95 -17.23 -10.30
CA ALA A 298 -32.81 -17.40 -9.40
C ALA A 298 -31.77 -16.28 -9.60
N GLN A 299 -31.49 -15.89 -10.84
CA GLN A 299 -30.60 -14.77 -11.16
C GLN A 299 -31.10 -13.47 -10.54
N THR A 300 -32.40 -13.17 -10.71
CA THR A 300 -33.02 -11.96 -10.16
C THR A 300 -32.95 -11.93 -8.64
N GLN A 301 -33.18 -13.08 -7.98
CA GLN A 301 -33.11 -13.17 -6.51
C GLN A 301 -31.68 -12.99 -5.99
N VAL A 302 -30.69 -13.60 -6.66
CA VAL A 302 -29.28 -13.46 -6.28
C VAL A 302 -28.81 -12.03 -6.52
N GLU A 303 -29.16 -11.42 -7.65
CA GLU A 303 -28.83 -10.03 -7.95
C GLU A 303 -29.45 -9.08 -6.92
N LEU A 304 -30.72 -9.28 -6.56
CA LEU A 304 -31.37 -8.52 -5.49
C LEU A 304 -30.64 -8.68 -4.14
N ALA A 305 -30.20 -9.89 -3.80
CA ALA A 305 -29.45 -10.14 -2.58
C ALA A 305 -28.08 -9.43 -2.60
N GLN A 306 -27.36 -9.50 -3.72
CA GLN A 306 -26.11 -8.77 -3.92
C GLN A 306 -26.31 -7.26 -3.83
N LEU A 307 -27.34 -6.71 -4.47
CA LEU A 307 -27.65 -5.28 -4.40
C LEU A 307 -27.98 -4.84 -2.97
N ARG A 308 -28.78 -5.63 -2.24
CA ARG A 308 -29.10 -5.35 -0.82
C ARG A 308 -27.86 -5.37 0.06
N TYR A 309 -26.96 -6.31 -0.17
CA TYR A 309 -25.71 -6.42 0.58
C TYR A 309 -24.71 -5.29 0.23
N LEU A 310 -24.62 -4.91 -1.05
CA LEU A 310 -23.74 -3.85 -1.53
C LEU A 310 -24.24 -2.44 -1.16
N LEU A 311 -25.55 -2.21 -1.16
CA LEU A 311 -26.16 -0.89 -0.91
C LEU A 311 -25.56 -0.17 0.33
N PRO A 312 -25.56 -0.75 1.55
CA PRO A 312 -24.98 -0.08 2.71
C PRO A 312 -23.46 0.09 2.63
N ARG A 313 -22.75 -0.68 1.79
CA ARG A 313 -21.30 -0.59 1.57
C ARG A 313 -20.91 0.45 0.52
N LEU A 314 -21.83 0.84 -0.35
CA LEU A 314 -21.62 1.88 -1.38
C LEU A 314 -21.94 3.29 -0.84
N VAL A 315 -22.84 3.39 0.14
CA VAL A 315 -23.20 4.65 0.80
C VAL A 315 -21.97 5.24 1.50
N GLY A 316 -21.36 6.25 0.88
CA GLY A 316 -20.14 6.92 1.37
C GLY A 316 -19.02 7.05 0.32
N LYS A 317 -18.93 6.13 -0.66
CA LYS A 317 -17.96 6.22 -1.77
C LYS A 317 -18.26 7.40 -2.72
N GLY A 318 -19.51 7.82 -2.82
CA GLY A 318 -19.93 8.97 -3.64
C GLY A 318 -19.29 10.32 -3.26
N LYS A 319 -18.88 10.53 -1.99
CA LYS A 319 -18.17 11.74 -1.57
C LYS A 319 -16.72 11.79 -2.06
N GLU A 320 -16.10 10.64 -2.31
CA GLU A 320 -14.73 10.54 -2.85
C GLU A 320 -14.73 10.73 -4.37
N LEU A 321 -15.73 10.20 -5.08
CA LEU A 321 -15.93 10.40 -6.53
C LEU A 321 -16.37 11.84 -6.88
N SER A 322 -17.21 12.47 -6.06
CA SER A 322 -17.65 13.86 -6.26
C SER A 322 -16.52 14.90 -6.14
N ARG A 323 -15.39 14.56 -5.52
CA ARG A 323 -14.22 15.46 -5.38
C ARG A 323 -13.29 15.46 -6.59
N LEU A 324 -13.46 14.53 -7.53
CA LEU A 324 -12.69 14.46 -8.77
C LEU A 324 -13.37 15.17 -9.95
N GLY A 325 -14.67 15.47 -9.83
CA GLY A 325 -15.47 16.15 -10.86
C GLY A 325 -15.76 17.63 -10.61
N GLY A 326 -15.07 18.27 -9.65
CA GLY A 326 -15.22 19.67 -9.29
C GLY A 326 -13.93 20.47 -9.43
#